data_AF-A0A833HI72-F1
#
_entry.id   AF-A0A833HI72-F1
#
_cell.length_a   1.000
_cell.length_b   1.000
_cell.length_c   1.000
_cell.angle_alpha   90.00
_cell.angle_beta   90.00
_cell.angle_gamma   90.00
#
_symmetry.space_group_name_H-M   'P 1'
#
loop_
_entity.id
_entity.type
_entity.pdbx_description
1 polymer ?
#
loop_
_entity_poly.entity_id
_entity_poly.type
_entity_poly.pdbx_seq_one_letter_code
_entity_poly.pdbx_strand_id
1 'polypeptide(L)'
;MVYNRSSTAFKGPVTVHDLSAQHRRYVGLAGRFKAGWTFHQFLQGLQKFFVEAEIPRYPSDFQEIHATLKQVAEDLTGSDQEKVAADLDRAARQLAQMTALLSAADARVAPPLLRQFFERVRNYDDQILAQMVRFYLLLAGEDGLSGDRLDKVDFLVTKLSEEIDPVSGSVLMRDRRRMREIYGGFWSMFEDLSPDPAWLDERRRDIDEFRRELAALPDLDALAESRLVARYRETKQILGRYLLHPEVLAAVVETNLAIKNKVRLNFRAEEERILSESQKILELEAQVPVDLQLDQELTVFRQKLEEFERKQRSDNVKLEDIAFLRRQVEDLMPRLARRAPSGPHLVSPSDLAPEEGAAEESVGPSDELLSEHYRQVVDALGGTDNLSTPRAVALDREVYHLRLEPREIVAFRRLHVTPEGDAALESFLLEAASLRLKMNEEAARITEILDETAVTRDSPVFERARRTTKLGDTYVQRFGVLIEEAVRAGLFAEAQQLQLLRMRLIRDYSGLWLLVNRPAMS
;
A
#
# COMPACT_ATOMS: atom_id res chain seq x y z
N MET A 1 66.96 -11.75 -57.82
CA MET A 1 65.99 -10.67 -58.12
C MET A 1 64.60 -11.29 -58.20
N VAL A 2 63.86 -11.34 -57.10
CA VAL A 2 62.41 -11.61 -57.08
C VAL A 2 61.86 -10.80 -55.90
N TYR A 3 61.20 -9.67 -56.21
CA TYR A 3 60.47 -8.87 -55.23
C TYR A 3 59.06 -9.44 -55.11
N ASN A 4 58.71 -9.95 -53.93
CA ASN A 4 57.34 -10.34 -53.61
C ASN A 4 56.61 -9.10 -53.06
N ARG A 5 55.55 -8.66 -53.75
CA ARG A 5 54.74 -7.49 -53.39
C ARG A 5 53.79 -7.85 -52.24
N SER A 6 54.12 -7.41 -51.04
CA SER A 6 53.15 -7.28 -49.95
C SER A 6 52.25 -6.08 -50.24
N SER A 7 51.01 -6.35 -50.66
CA SER A 7 49.95 -5.34 -50.78
C SER A 7 49.43 -4.99 -49.39
N THR A 8 50.07 -4.03 -48.72
CA THR A 8 49.49 -3.34 -47.56
C THR A 8 48.37 -2.45 -48.06
N ALA A 9 47.13 -2.90 -47.89
CA ALA A 9 45.95 -2.08 -48.11
C ALA A 9 46.02 -0.85 -47.19
N PHE A 10 46.16 0.32 -47.81
CA PHE A 10 46.17 1.62 -47.16
C PHE A 10 44.79 1.86 -46.53
N LYS A 11 44.65 1.67 -45.22
CA LYS A 11 43.44 2.03 -44.47
C LYS A 11 43.38 3.55 -44.40
N GLY A 12 42.35 4.12 -45.01
CA GLY A 12 42.08 5.55 -44.94
C GLY A 12 41.89 6.01 -43.49
N PRO A 13 42.07 7.31 -43.21
CA PRO A 13 41.88 7.87 -41.87
C PRO A 13 40.44 7.62 -41.39
N VAL A 14 40.33 7.11 -40.17
CA VAL A 14 39.06 6.95 -39.44
C VAL A 14 38.33 8.29 -39.45
N THR A 15 37.10 8.32 -39.97
CA THR A 15 36.32 9.55 -40.03
C THR A 15 35.60 9.80 -38.70
N VAL A 16 35.36 11.07 -38.35
CA VAL A 16 34.55 11.46 -37.18
C VAL A 16 33.15 10.83 -37.22
N HIS A 17 32.64 10.57 -38.43
CA HIS A 17 31.39 9.88 -38.65
C HIS A 17 31.44 8.41 -38.16
N ASP A 18 32.55 7.69 -38.39
CA ASP A 18 32.73 6.30 -37.95
C ASP A 18 32.83 6.18 -36.42
N LEU A 19 33.57 7.08 -35.78
CA LEU A 19 33.64 7.21 -34.32
C LEU A 19 32.25 7.48 -33.71
N SER A 20 31.46 8.36 -34.33
CA SER A 20 30.09 8.65 -33.88
C SER A 20 29.14 7.44 -34.05
N ALA A 21 29.38 6.60 -35.06
CA ALA A 21 28.60 5.39 -35.31
C ALA A 21 28.93 4.29 -34.28
N GLN A 22 30.21 4.09 -33.98
CA GLN A 22 30.65 3.13 -32.95
C GLN A 22 30.18 3.54 -31.56
N HIS A 23 30.25 4.83 -31.23
CA HIS A 23 29.73 5.35 -29.96
C HIS A 23 28.22 5.10 -29.81
N ARG A 24 27.43 5.35 -30.87
CA ARG A 24 25.99 5.03 -30.88
C ARG A 24 25.73 3.52 -30.71
N ARG A 25 26.49 2.67 -31.39
CA ARG A 25 26.39 1.20 -31.21
C ARG A 25 26.70 0.78 -29.77
N TYR A 26 27.76 1.31 -29.18
CA TYR A 26 28.11 1.05 -27.79
C TYR A 26 26.99 1.44 -26.84
N VAL A 27 26.46 2.67 -26.94
CA VAL A 27 25.36 3.15 -26.09
C VAL A 27 24.13 2.24 -26.21
N GLY A 28 23.79 1.85 -27.44
CA GLY A 28 22.69 0.90 -27.69
C GLY A 28 22.91 -0.46 -27.03
N LEU A 29 24.10 -1.05 -27.19
CA LEU A 29 24.44 -2.35 -26.59
C LEU A 29 24.51 -2.29 -25.06
N ALA A 30 25.08 -1.22 -24.49
CA ALA A 30 25.11 -1.00 -23.04
C ALA A 30 23.69 -0.86 -22.46
N GLY A 31 22.80 -0.16 -23.18
CA GLY A 31 21.38 -0.06 -22.82
C GLY A 31 20.67 -1.42 -22.84
N ARG A 32 20.87 -2.21 -23.90
CA ARG A 32 20.34 -3.59 -24.01
C ARG A 32 20.89 -4.51 -22.92
N PHE A 33 22.17 -4.39 -22.60
CA PHE A 33 22.81 -5.16 -21.52
C PHE A 33 22.17 -4.84 -20.18
N LYS A 34 22.00 -3.54 -19.86
CA LYS A 34 21.36 -3.10 -18.60
C LYS A 34 19.93 -3.64 -18.49
N ALA A 35 19.13 -3.52 -19.55
CA ALA A 35 17.77 -4.05 -19.59
C ALA A 35 17.73 -5.58 -19.38
N GLY A 36 18.59 -6.33 -20.10
CA GLY A 36 18.69 -7.78 -19.96
C GLY A 36 19.18 -8.22 -18.57
N TRP A 37 20.15 -7.51 -18.00
CA TRP A 37 20.66 -7.79 -16.65
C TRP A 37 19.60 -7.56 -15.59
N THR A 38 18.88 -6.44 -15.64
CA THR A 38 17.78 -6.17 -14.72
C THR A 38 16.68 -7.22 -14.84
N PHE A 39 16.36 -7.67 -16.06
CA PHE A 39 15.37 -8.73 -16.25
C PHE A 39 15.83 -10.08 -15.70
N HIS A 40 17.10 -10.43 -15.87
CA HIS A 40 17.71 -11.61 -15.27
C HIS A 40 17.59 -11.58 -13.73
N GLN A 41 17.90 -10.46 -13.09
CA GLN A 41 17.75 -10.27 -11.65
C GLN A 41 16.28 -10.41 -11.20
N PHE A 42 15.34 -9.89 -11.99
CA PHE A 42 13.91 -10.10 -11.75
C PHE A 42 13.53 -11.58 -11.76
N LEU A 43 13.95 -12.36 -12.77
CA LEU A 43 13.66 -13.80 -12.83
C LEU A 43 14.26 -14.56 -11.63
N GLN A 44 15.48 -14.22 -11.21
CA GLN A 44 16.08 -14.78 -10.00
C GLN A 44 15.30 -14.42 -8.74
N GLY A 45 14.81 -13.18 -8.63
CA GLY A 45 13.94 -12.76 -7.54
C GLY A 45 12.63 -13.56 -7.53
N LEU A 46 12.02 -13.74 -8.69
CA LEU A 46 10.76 -14.45 -8.82
C LEU A 46 10.89 -15.92 -8.37
N GLN A 47 11.96 -16.60 -8.78
CA GLN A 47 12.26 -17.97 -8.33
C GLN A 47 12.47 -18.08 -6.81
N LYS A 48 13.01 -17.02 -6.16
CA LYS A 48 13.19 -17.00 -4.71
C LYS A 48 11.87 -16.81 -3.94
N PHE A 49 10.98 -15.95 -4.44
CA PHE A 49 9.71 -15.66 -3.76
C PHE A 49 8.59 -16.66 -4.10
N PHE A 50 8.68 -17.35 -5.24
CA PHE A 50 7.66 -18.25 -5.74
C PHE A 50 8.32 -19.56 -6.16
N VAL A 51 8.48 -20.49 -5.21
CA VAL A 51 9.12 -21.80 -5.44
C VAL A 51 8.38 -22.63 -6.50
N GLU A 52 7.07 -22.43 -6.63
CA GLU A 52 6.21 -23.07 -7.64
C GLU A 52 6.39 -22.50 -9.05
N ALA A 53 7.04 -21.35 -9.20
CA ALA A 53 7.34 -20.80 -10.52
C ALA A 53 8.49 -21.59 -11.15
N GLU A 54 8.15 -22.50 -12.08
CA GLU A 54 9.11 -23.29 -12.86
C GLU A 54 9.88 -22.44 -13.88
N ILE A 55 10.76 -21.56 -13.39
CA ILE A 55 11.69 -20.81 -14.24
C ILE A 55 12.89 -21.71 -14.55
N PRO A 56 13.14 -22.04 -15.84
CA PRO A 56 14.26 -22.88 -16.22
C PRO A 56 15.59 -22.25 -15.81
N ARG A 57 16.54 -23.06 -15.33
CA ARG A 57 17.93 -22.60 -15.19
C ARG A 57 18.51 -22.45 -16.59
N TYR A 58 19.06 -21.28 -16.89
CA TYR A 58 19.78 -21.00 -18.13
C TYR A 58 21.22 -20.57 -17.80
N PRO A 59 22.19 -20.88 -18.69
CA PRO A 59 23.54 -20.37 -18.54
C PRO A 59 23.51 -18.84 -18.67
N SER A 60 23.89 -18.12 -17.62
CA SER A 60 23.90 -16.66 -17.59
C SER A 60 25.33 -16.15 -17.48
N ASP A 61 26.00 -15.90 -18.61
CA ASP A 61 27.32 -15.26 -18.63
C ASP A 61 27.24 -13.75 -18.90
N PHE A 62 26.59 -13.03 -17.98
CA PHE A 62 26.57 -11.56 -18.04
C PHE A 62 27.94 -10.96 -17.70
N GLN A 63 28.83 -11.71 -17.04
CA GLN A 63 30.14 -11.22 -16.63
C GLN A 63 31.06 -11.01 -17.83
N GLU A 64 31.08 -11.96 -18.78
CA GLU A 64 31.88 -11.84 -20.00
C GLU A 64 31.40 -10.67 -20.88
N ILE A 65 30.08 -10.51 -21.03
CA ILE A 65 29.50 -9.40 -21.81
C ILE A 65 29.85 -8.06 -21.16
N HIS A 66 29.74 -7.96 -19.83
CA HIS A 66 30.10 -6.76 -19.09
C HIS A 66 31.58 -6.40 -19.25
N ALA A 67 32.48 -7.39 -19.13
CA ALA A 67 33.91 -7.18 -19.31
C ALA A 67 34.24 -6.66 -20.72
N THR A 68 33.61 -7.24 -21.74
CA THR A 68 33.77 -6.82 -23.14
C THR A 68 33.29 -5.39 -23.35
N LEU A 69 32.09 -5.04 -22.85
CA LEU A 69 31.56 -3.67 -22.96
C LEU A 69 32.41 -2.65 -22.18
N LYS A 70 32.97 -3.04 -21.03
CA LYS A 70 33.88 -2.18 -20.27
C LYS A 70 35.16 -1.90 -21.06
N GLN A 71 35.77 -2.93 -21.66
CA GLN A 71 36.96 -2.76 -22.50
C GLN A 71 36.68 -1.84 -23.69
N VAL A 72 35.53 -2.01 -24.36
CA VAL A 72 35.11 -1.14 -25.46
C VAL A 72 34.95 0.31 -25.01
N ALA A 73 34.41 0.55 -23.81
CA ALA A 73 34.26 1.89 -23.26
C ALA A 73 35.61 2.61 -23.08
N GLU A 74 36.65 1.88 -22.68
CA GLU A 74 38.01 2.39 -22.51
C GLU A 74 38.70 2.62 -23.87
N ASP A 75 38.45 1.74 -24.86
CA ASP A 75 39.10 1.78 -26.17
C ASP A 75 38.38 2.70 -27.20
N LEU A 76 37.19 3.22 -26.87
CA LEU A 76 36.30 3.99 -27.76
C LEU A 76 36.91 5.28 -28.32
N THR A 77 37.82 5.91 -27.59
CA THR A 77 38.58 7.10 -28.02
C THR A 77 39.96 6.78 -28.60
N GLY A 78 40.31 5.49 -28.65
CA GLY A 78 41.61 5.01 -29.12
C GLY A 78 41.73 4.87 -30.64
N SER A 79 42.95 4.60 -31.11
CA SER A 79 43.26 4.45 -32.53
C SER A 79 42.85 3.09 -33.12
N ASP A 80 42.51 2.09 -32.29
CA ASP A 80 42.21 0.72 -32.73
C ASP A 80 40.70 0.47 -32.93
N GLN A 81 40.14 1.18 -33.91
CA GLN A 81 38.70 1.18 -34.21
C GLN A 81 38.20 -0.17 -34.76
N GLU A 82 39.08 -1.00 -35.32
CA GLU A 82 38.72 -2.32 -35.83
C GLU A 82 38.54 -3.33 -34.72
N LYS A 83 39.42 -3.29 -33.70
CA LYS A 83 39.24 -4.08 -32.49
C LYS A 83 37.94 -3.69 -31.77
N VAL A 84 37.68 -2.38 -31.62
CA VAL A 84 36.42 -1.88 -31.05
C VAL A 84 35.19 -2.39 -31.81
N ALA A 85 35.22 -2.37 -33.14
CA ALA A 85 34.13 -2.92 -33.95
C ALA A 85 33.94 -4.43 -33.75
N ALA A 86 35.04 -5.21 -33.72
CA ALA A 86 34.99 -6.65 -33.50
C ALA A 86 34.46 -7.02 -32.10
N ASP A 87 34.88 -6.28 -31.07
CA ASP A 87 34.42 -6.47 -29.69
C ASP A 87 32.94 -6.08 -29.53
N LEU A 88 32.49 -4.99 -30.18
CA LEU A 88 31.07 -4.64 -30.25
C LEU A 88 30.24 -5.74 -30.93
N ASP A 89 30.73 -6.32 -32.02
CA ASP A 89 30.04 -7.41 -32.73
C ASP A 89 29.98 -8.69 -31.87
N ARG A 90 31.04 -8.99 -31.11
CA ARG A 90 31.05 -10.10 -30.16
C ARG A 90 30.01 -9.88 -29.05
N ALA A 91 30.03 -8.71 -28.41
CA ALA A 91 29.08 -8.36 -27.37
C ALA A 91 27.62 -8.40 -27.89
N ALA A 92 27.38 -7.91 -29.10
CA ALA A 92 26.07 -7.95 -29.74
C ALA A 92 25.54 -9.38 -29.92
N ARG A 93 26.38 -10.31 -30.41
CA ARG A 93 25.99 -11.72 -30.58
C ARG A 93 25.68 -12.40 -29.25
N GLN A 94 26.55 -12.22 -28.25
CA GLN A 94 26.35 -12.80 -26.92
C GLN A 94 25.07 -12.26 -26.25
N LEU A 95 24.84 -10.95 -26.37
CA LEU A 95 23.65 -10.32 -25.81
C LEU A 95 22.36 -10.75 -26.52
N ALA A 96 22.39 -10.97 -27.84
CA ALA A 96 21.26 -11.52 -28.58
C ALA A 96 20.91 -12.94 -28.12
N GLN A 97 21.92 -13.79 -27.93
CA GLN A 97 21.72 -15.14 -27.38
C GLN A 97 21.12 -15.09 -25.97
N MET A 98 21.67 -14.23 -25.10
CA MET A 98 21.15 -14.05 -23.74
C MET A 98 19.69 -13.56 -23.75
N THR A 99 19.38 -12.60 -24.61
CA THR A 99 18.02 -12.05 -24.76
C THR A 99 17.03 -13.13 -25.20
N ALA A 100 17.43 -14.03 -26.11
CA ALA A 100 16.61 -15.15 -26.52
C ALA A 100 16.32 -16.14 -25.37
N LEU A 101 17.33 -16.46 -24.55
CA LEU A 101 17.16 -17.30 -23.36
C LEU A 101 16.21 -16.66 -22.33
N LEU A 102 16.38 -15.36 -22.07
CA LEU A 102 15.50 -14.61 -21.17
C LEU A 102 14.06 -14.52 -21.71
N SER A 103 13.89 -14.33 -23.02
CA SER A 103 12.59 -14.32 -23.67
C SER A 103 11.87 -15.68 -23.54
N ALA A 104 12.61 -16.79 -23.65
CA ALA A 104 12.07 -18.13 -23.44
C ALA A 104 11.65 -18.36 -21.98
N ALA A 105 12.41 -17.84 -21.01
CA ALA A 105 12.03 -17.88 -19.60
C ALA A 105 10.81 -16.99 -19.30
N ASP A 106 10.71 -15.79 -19.90
CA ASP A 106 9.57 -14.88 -19.76
C ASP A 106 8.24 -15.50 -20.22
N ALA A 107 8.27 -16.39 -21.21
CA ALA A 107 7.08 -17.08 -21.70
C ALA A 107 6.40 -17.95 -20.62
N ARG A 108 7.12 -18.30 -19.54
CA ARG A 108 6.55 -19.01 -18.36
C ARG A 108 6.02 -18.06 -17.29
N VAL A 109 6.32 -16.77 -17.39
CA VAL A 109 5.88 -15.76 -16.42
C VAL A 109 4.57 -15.17 -16.92
N ALA A 110 3.44 -15.53 -16.33
CA ALA A 110 2.16 -14.91 -16.66
C ALA A 110 2.07 -13.47 -16.09
N PRO A 111 1.28 -12.56 -16.70
CA PRO A 111 1.11 -11.20 -16.18
C PRO A 111 0.72 -11.13 -14.69
N PRO A 112 -0.20 -11.96 -14.16
CA PRO A 112 -0.55 -11.95 -12.73
C PRO A 112 0.63 -12.24 -11.80
N LEU A 113 1.53 -13.14 -12.20
CA LEU A 113 2.70 -13.51 -11.40
C LEU A 113 3.70 -12.35 -11.28
N LEU A 114 3.89 -11.61 -12.38
CA LEU A 114 4.68 -10.37 -12.38
C LEU A 114 4.06 -9.32 -11.44
N ARG A 115 2.72 -9.15 -11.49
CA ARG A 115 2.01 -8.20 -10.60
C ARG A 115 2.23 -8.54 -9.13
N GLN A 116 2.02 -9.80 -8.76
CA GLN A 116 2.21 -10.29 -7.39
C GLN A 116 3.64 -10.09 -6.89
N PHE A 117 4.64 -10.28 -7.76
CA PHE A 117 6.04 -10.00 -7.41
C PHE A 117 6.24 -8.53 -7.01
N PHE A 118 5.78 -7.60 -7.85
CA PHE A 118 5.92 -6.16 -7.60
C PHE A 118 5.02 -5.61 -6.49
N GLU A 119 3.98 -6.33 -6.11
CA GLU A 119 3.19 -6.04 -4.90
C GLU A 119 3.90 -6.48 -3.63
N ARG A 120 4.67 -7.59 -3.67
CA ARG A 120 5.41 -8.10 -2.50
C ARG A 120 6.72 -7.36 -2.25
N VAL A 121 7.41 -6.94 -3.31
CA VAL A 121 8.68 -6.22 -3.17
C VAL A 121 8.40 -4.78 -2.75
N ARG A 122 8.66 -4.46 -1.48
CA ARG A 122 8.38 -3.13 -0.92
C ARG A 122 9.32 -2.02 -1.39
N ASN A 123 10.55 -2.36 -1.80
CA ASN A 123 11.59 -1.41 -2.15
C ASN A 123 12.18 -1.75 -3.53
N TYR A 124 11.80 -1.00 -4.56
CA TYR A 124 12.45 -1.00 -5.86
C TYR A 124 12.50 0.42 -6.42
N ASP A 125 13.51 0.68 -7.23
CA ASP A 125 13.78 1.95 -7.90
C ASP A 125 13.01 2.03 -9.24
N ASP A 126 12.55 3.23 -9.61
CA ASP A 126 12.00 3.60 -10.92
C ASP A 126 12.83 3.08 -12.11
N GLN A 127 14.16 3.09 -11.98
CA GLN A 127 15.07 2.57 -13.00
C GLN A 127 14.83 1.09 -13.26
N ILE A 128 14.50 0.30 -12.23
CA ILE A 128 14.23 -1.13 -12.40
C ILE A 128 13.01 -1.31 -13.31
N LEU A 129 11.92 -0.61 -13.02
CA LEU A 129 10.71 -0.65 -13.84
C LEU A 129 10.99 -0.15 -15.27
N ALA A 130 11.71 0.96 -15.42
CA ALA A 130 12.05 1.50 -16.74
C ALA A 130 12.93 0.55 -17.56
N GLN A 131 13.90 -0.14 -16.93
CA GLN A 131 14.72 -1.15 -17.59
C GLN A 131 13.91 -2.40 -17.96
N MET A 132 12.94 -2.81 -17.13
CA MET A 132 12.04 -3.91 -17.47
C MET A 132 11.13 -3.57 -18.64
N VAL A 133 10.56 -2.35 -18.68
CA VAL A 133 9.81 -1.88 -19.85
C VAL A 133 10.70 -1.95 -21.09
N ARG A 134 11.90 -1.34 -21.05
CA ARG A 134 12.86 -1.40 -22.16
C ARG A 134 13.16 -2.84 -22.61
N PHE A 135 13.34 -3.77 -21.68
CA PHE A 135 13.56 -5.17 -22.02
C PHE A 135 12.41 -5.75 -22.84
N TYR A 136 11.16 -5.53 -22.44
CA TYR A 136 10.01 -5.97 -23.24
C TYR A 136 9.94 -5.29 -24.60
N LEU A 137 10.28 -4.00 -24.70
CA LEU A 137 10.31 -3.29 -25.98
C LEU A 137 11.39 -3.84 -26.92
N LEU A 138 12.52 -4.30 -26.39
CA LEU A 138 13.56 -4.99 -27.18
C LEU A 138 13.08 -6.34 -27.73
N LEU A 139 12.07 -6.94 -27.11
CA LEU A 139 11.45 -8.18 -27.58
C LEU A 139 10.26 -7.95 -28.52
N ALA A 140 9.87 -6.70 -28.76
CA ALA A 140 8.81 -6.38 -29.70
C ALA A 140 9.29 -6.71 -31.12
N GLY A 141 8.54 -7.57 -31.82
CA GLY A 141 8.79 -7.86 -33.23
C GLY A 141 8.14 -6.81 -34.13
N GLU A 142 8.14 -7.06 -35.44
CA GLU A 142 7.42 -6.23 -36.43
C GLU A 142 5.91 -6.15 -36.12
N ASP A 143 5.34 -7.26 -35.64
CA ASP A 143 3.95 -7.39 -35.21
C ASP A 143 3.67 -6.75 -33.82
N GLY A 144 4.70 -6.20 -33.17
CA GLY A 144 4.60 -5.56 -31.86
C GLY A 144 4.76 -6.54 -30.69
N LEU A 145 4.12 -6.20 -29.55
CA LEU A 145 4.12 -7.02 -28.34
C LEU A 145 2.96 -8.02 -28.38
N SER A 146 3.20 -9.26 -27.95
CA SER A 146 2.11 -10.20 -27.68
C SER A 146 1.19 -9.66 -26.58
N GLY A 147 -0.08 -10.11 -26.56
CA GLY A 147 -1.07 -9.66 -25.57
C GLY A 147 -0.58 -9.75 -24.12
N ASP A 148 0.05 -10.87 -23.76
CA ASP A 148 0.63 -11.06 -22.42
C ASP A 148 1.76 -10.06 -22.12
N ARG A 149 2.65 -9.80 -23.08
CA ARG A 149 3.74 -8.83 -22.90
C ARG A 149 3.21 -7.39 -22.83
N LEU A 150 2.18 -7.08 -23.62
CA LEU A 150 1.51 -5.80 -23.56
C LEU A 150 0.88 -5.57 -22.18
N ASP A 151 0.20 -6.58 -21.61
CA ASP A 151 -0.37 -6.51 -20.26
C ASP A 151 0.70 -6.34 -19.16
N LYS A 152 1.88 -6.94 -19.35
CA LYS A 152 3.04 -6.74 -18.44
C LYS A 152 3.59 -5.32 -18.56
N VAL A 153 3.77 -4.81 -19.78
CA VAL A 153 4.25 -3.45 -20.04
C VAL A 153 3.26 -2.40 -19.52
N ASP A 154 1.96 -2.57 -19.78
CA ASP A 154 0.89 -1.72 -19.26
C ASP A 154 0.96 -1.64 -17.72
N PHE A 155 1.12 -2.78 -17.04
CA PHE A 155 1.30 -2.79 -15.60
C PHE A 155 2.59 -2.07 -15.15
N LEU A 156 3.74 -2.38 -15.76
CA LEU A 156 5.04 -1.81 -15.37
C LEU A 156 5.07 -0.29 -15.57
N VAL A 157 4.53 0.20 -16.69
CA VAL A 157 4.45 1.64 -16.96
C VAL A 157 3.48 2.30 -15.99
N THR A 158 2.32 1.68 -15.72
CA THR A 158 1.38 2.19 -14.71
C THR A 158 2.10 2.33 -13.37
N LYS A 159 2.77 1.26 -12.90
CA LYS A 159 3.57 1.22 -11.67
C LYS A 159 4.66 2.28 -11.61
N LEU A 160 5.39 2.47 -12.71
CA LEU A 160 6.44 3.49 -12.84
C LEU A 160 5.89 4.91 -12.73
N SER A 161 4.60 5.08 -13.00
CA SER A 161 3.95 6.38 -13.04
C SER A 161 3.10 6.66 -11.79
N GLU A 162 2.99 5.70 -10.86
CA GLU A 162 2.20 5.84 -9.65
C GLU A 162 2.91 6.72 -8.61
N GLU A 163 2.16 7.65 -8.03
CA GLU A 163 2.49 8.38 -6.82
C GLU A 163 1.30 8.31 -5.87
N ILE A 164 1.55 8.16 -4.57
CA ILE A 164 0.47 8.17 -3.58
C ILE A 164 0.31 9.60 -3.09
N ASP A 165 -0.88 10.16 -3.24
CA ASP A 165 -1.21 11.44 -2.63
C ASP A 165 -1.20 11.28 -1.10
N PRO A 166 -0.33 12.00 -0.37
CA PRO A 166 -0.25 11.88 1.09
C PRO A 166 -1.51 12.36 1.80
N VAL A 167 -2.34 13.19 1.16
CA VAL A 167 -3.55 13.75 1.76
C VAL A 167 -4.74 12.80 1.56
N SER A 168 -5.05 12.44 0.32
CA SER A 168 -6.21 11.59 0.02
C SER A 168 -5.92 10.09 0.07
N GLY A 169 -4.65 9.67 0.07
CA GLY A 169 -4.25 8.27 -0.08
C GLY A 169 -4.58 7.66 -1.45
N SER A 170 -5.04 8.48 -2.40
CA SER A 170 -5.33 8.09 -3.78
C SER A 170 -4.03 7.91 -4.56
N VAL A 171 -4.07 7.07 -5.59
CA VAL A 171 -2.92 6.87 -6.48
C VAL A 171 -3.07 7.81 -7.67
N LEU A 172 -2.15 8.75 -7.78
CA LEU A 172 -2.10 9.74 -8.85
C LEU A 172 -0.94 9.44 -9.81
N MET A 173 -0.99 10.08 -10.97
CA MET A 173 0.13 10.06 -11.89
C MET A 173 1.19 11.03 -11.37
N ARG A 174 2.46 10.58 -11.36
CA ARG A 174 3.64 11.43 -11.13
C ARG A 174 3.67 12.61 -12.10
N ASP A 175 4.53 13.59 -11.81
CA ASP A 175 4.72 14.77 -12.67
C ASP A 175 4.67 14.43 -14.17
N ARG A 176 3.66 14.99 -14.84
CA ARG A 176 3.33 14.69 -16.24
C ARG A 176 4.46 15.07 -17.18
N ARG A 177 5.30 16.05 -16.83
CA ARG A 177 6.46 16.43 -17.65
C ARG A 177 7.53 15.35 -17.58
N ARG A 178 7.95 14.94 -16.37
CA ARG A 178 8.89 13.83 -16.18
C ARG A 178 8.41 12.55 -16.86
N MET A 179 7.12 12.21 -16.74
CA MET A 179 6.58 11.00 -17.36
C MET A 179 6.61 11.07 -18.88
N ARG A 180 6.29 12.23 -19.49
CA ARG A 180 6.41 12.41 -20.95
C ARG A 180 7.84 12.23 -21.46
N GLU A 181 8.84 12.68 -20.72
CA GLU A 181 10.26 12.47 -21.08
C GLU A 181 10.61 10.98 -21.07
N ILE A 182 10.17 10.24 -20.05
CA ILE A 182 10.38 8.79 -19.95
C ILE A 182 9.65 8.06 -21.09
N TYR A 183 8.39 8.40 -21.33
CA TYR A 183 7.60 7.78 -22.41
C TYR A 183 8.17 8.11 -23.78
N GLY A 184 8.67 9.33 -23.99
CA GLY A 184 9.39 9.70 -25.20
C GLY A 184 10.62 8.82 -25.44
N GLY A 185 11.36 8.49 -24.38
CA GLY A 185 12.47 7.55 -24.45
C GLY A 185 12.07 6.09 -24.73
N PHE A 186 10.85 5.68 -24.37
CA PHE A 186 10.30 4.38 -24.79
C PHE A 186 9.86 4.41 -26.26
N TRP A 187 9.16 5.48 -26.64
CA TRP A 187 8.67 5.67 -28.00
C TRP A 187 9.80 5.78 -29.03
N SER A 188 10.92 6.41 -28.66
CA SER A 188 12.10 6.53 -29.54
C SER A 188 12.74 5.20 -29.91
N MET A 189 12.35 4.09 -29.27
CA MET A 189 12.79 2.74 -29.66
C MET A 189 12.09 2.23 -30.93
N PHE A 190 11.02 2.91 -31.37
CA PHE A 190 10.32 2.61 -32.61
C PHE A 190 10.71 3.65 -33.67
N GLU A 191 11.74 3.34 -34.46
CA GLU A 191 12.38 4.30 -35.38
C GLU A 191 11.48 4.70 -36.57
N ASP A 192 10.41 3.93 -36.87
CA ASP A 192 9.59 4.11 -38.08
C ASP A 192 8.11 4.46 -37.81
N LEU A 193 7.75 4.80 -36.57
CA LEU A 193 6.36 5.09 -36.22
C LEU A 193 6.09 6.59 -36.12
N SER A 194 5.39 7.11 -37.13
CA SER A 194 4.81 8.45 -37.09
C SER A 194 3.29 8.35 -37.31
N PRO A 195 2.51 8.17 -36.24
CA PRO A 195 1.06 8.18 -36.33
C PRO A 195 0.54 9.56 -36.75
N ASP A 196 -0.59 9.57 -37.46
CA ASP A 196 -1.31 10.79 -37.82
C ASP A 196 -1.78 11.52 -36.54
N PRO A 197 -1.47 12.82 -36.36
CA PRO A 197 -1.96 13.61 -35.23
C PRO A 197 -3.48 13.55 -35.03
N ALA A 198 -4.27 13.52 -36.10
CA ALA A 198 -5.73 13.46 -35.99
C ALA A 198 -6.18 12.11 -35.41
N TRP A 199 -5.55 11.02 -35.85
CA TRP A 199 -5.79 9.68 -35.32
C TRP A 199 -5.40 9.57 -33.84
N LEU A 200 -4.26 10.15 -33.43
CA LEU A 200 -3.84 10.18 -32.03
C LEU A 200 -4.84 10.93 -31.15
N ASP A 201 -5.31 12.09 -31.60
CA ASP A 201 -6.28 12.89 -30.87
C ASP A 201 -7.61 12.14 -30.70
N GLU A 202 -8.05 11.42 -31.73
CA GLU A 202 -9.22 10.53 -31.64
C GLU A 202 -9.01 9.44 -30.60
N ARG A 203 -7.90 8.69 -30.66
CA ARG A 203 -7.62 7.62 -29.68
C ARG A 203 -7.53 8.14 -28.25
N ARG A 204 -6.96 9.33 -28.05
CA ARG A 204 -6.91 9.97 -26.73
C ARG A 204 -8.31 10.32 -26.22
N ARG A 205 -9.18 10.85 -27.08
CA ARG A 205 -10.58 11.14 -26.72
C ARG A 205 -11.35 9.88 -26.35
N ASP A 206 -11.14 8.78 -27.06
CA ASP A 206 -11.74 7.49 -26.71
C ASP A 206 -11.32 7.05 -25.29
N ILE A 207 -10.03 7.16 -24.97
CA ILE A 207 -9.49 6.84 -23.63
C ILE A 207 -10.07 7.77 -22.54
N ASP A 208 -10.23 9.05 -22.84
CA ASP A 208 -10.84 10.01 -21.92
C ASP A 208 -12.35 9.78 -21.75
N GLU A 209 -13.04 9.25 -22.76
CA GLU A 209 -14.42 8.79 -22.65
C GLU A 209 -14.58 7.64 -21.66
N PHE A 210 -13.69 6.63 -21.71
CA PHE A 210 -13.66 5.57 -20.69
C PHE A 210 -13.53 6.12 -19.27
N ARG A 211 -12.74 7.17 -19.07
CA ARG A 211 -12.57 7.81 -17.75
C ARG A 211 -13.85 8.53 -17.30
N ARG A 212 -14.58 9.15 -18.22
CA ARG A 212 -15.88 9.79 -17.95
C ARG A 212 -16.96 8.75 -17.64
N GLU A 213 -17.05 7.68 -18.44
CA GLU A 213 -17.93 6.54 -18.16
C GLU A 213 -17.65 5.94 -16.77
N LEU A 214 -16.37 5.71 -16.45
CA LEU A 214 -15.95 5.18 -15.15
C LEU A 214 -16.40 6.06 -13.98
N ALA A 215 -16.27 7.39 -14.12
CA ALA A 215 -16.66 8.33 -13.08
C ALA A 215 -18.17 8.33 -12.81
N ALA A 216 -18.99 8.03 -13.83
CA ALA A 216 -20.44 7.97 -13.72
C ALA A 216 -20.97 6.69 -13.04
N LEU A 217 -20.15 5.64 -12.94
CA LEU A 217 -20.57 4.37 -12.31
C LEU A 217 -20.63 4.52 -10.79
N PRO A 218 -21.72 4.12 -10.11
CA PRO A 218 -21.87 4.30 -8.68
C PRO A 218 -21.00 3.33 -7.86
N ASP A 219 -21.03 2.04 -8.17
CA ASP A 219 -20.50 0.95 -7.34
C ASP A 219 -19.72 -0.12 -8.14
N LEU A 220 -19.29 -1.20 -7.47
CA LEU A 220 -18.56 -2.32 -8.09
C LEU A 220 -19.44 -3.18 -9.00
N ASP A 221 -20.72 -3.35 -8.67
CA ASP A 221 -21.63 -4.20 -9.43
C ASP A 221 -21.93 -3.54 -10.79
N ALA A 222 -22.21 -2.23 -10.80
CA ALA A 222 -22.33 -1.42 -12.02
C ALA A 222 -21.05 -1.46 -12.86
N LEU A 223 -19.86 -1.45 -12.23
CA LEU A 223 -18.59 -1.60 -12.93
C LEU A 223 -18.44 -2.98 -13.59
N ALA A 224 -18.82 -4.06 -12.89
CA ALA A 224 -18.78 -5.41 -13.44
C ALA A 224 -19.77 -5.60 -14.61
N GLU A 225 -20.98 -5.07 -14.48
CA GLU A 225 -22.04 -5.17 -15.49
C GLU A 225 -21.77 -4.33 -16.74
N SER A 226 -21.16 -3.15 -16.58
CA SER A 226 -20.87 -2.21 -17.68
C SER A 226 -19.95 -2.77 -18.76
N ARG A 227 -19.20 -3.85 -18.46
CA ARG A 227 -18.11 -4.39 -19.30
C ARG A 227 -17.05 -3.34 -19.69
N LEU A 228 -16.98 -2.21 -18.98
CA LEU A 228 -16.10 -1.09 -19.29
C LEU A 228 -14.63 -1.52 -19.29
N VAL A 229 -14.22 -2.33 -18.31
CA VAL A 229 -12.84 -2.83 -18.18
C VAL A 229 -12.47 -3.76 -19.35
N ALA A 230 -13.41 -4.58 -19.82
CA ALA A 230 -13.19 -5.48 -20.96
C ALA A 230 -13.02 -4.68 -22.27
N ARG A 231 -13.95 -3.75 -22.55
CA ARG A 231 -13.86 -2.82 -23.70
C ARG A 231 -12.56 -2.02 -23.70
N TYR A 232 -12.16 -1.53 -22.53
CA TYR A 232 -10.92 -0.78 -22.38
C TYR A 232 -9.68 -1.66 -22.64
N ARG A 233 -9.68 -2.91 -22.18
CA ARG A 233 -8.59 -3.87 -22.48
C ARG A 233 -8.48 -4.17 -23.96
N GLU A 234 -9.61 -4.41 -24.64
CA GLU A 234 -9.66 -4.62 -26.10
C GLU A 234 -9.11 -3.39 -26.85
N THR A 235 -9.50 -2.19 -26.43
CA THR A 235 -8.98 -0.94 -27.00
C THR A 235 -7.46 -0.85 -26.87
N LYS A 236 -6.90 -1.19 -25.69
CA LYS A 236 -5.44 -1.23 -25.51
C LYS A 236 -4.75 -2.26 -26.40
N GLN A 237 -5.36 -3.43 -26.59
CA GLN A 237 -4.83 -4.46 -27.49
C GLN A 237 -4.83 -3.99 -28.96
N ILE A 238 -5.90 -3.32 -29.41
CA ILE A 238 -6.00 -2.75 -30.76
C ILE A 238 -4.93 -1.68 -31.01
N LEU A 239 -4.61 -0.86 -30.00
CA LEU A 239 -3.56 0.15 -30.10
C LEU A 239 -2.17 -0.47 -30.32
N GLY A 240 -1.93 -1.68 -29.80
CA GLY A 240 -0.66 -2.41 -29.97
C GLY A 240 0.55 -1.54 -29.61
N ARG A 241 1.48 -1.36 -30.56
CA ARG A 241 2.67 -0.51 -30.39
C ARG A 241 2.36 0.98 -30.16
N TYR A 242 1.26 1.50 -30.69
CA TYR A 242 0.85 2.89 -30.50
C TYR A 242 0.38 3.19 -29.07
N LEU A 243 0.11 2.16 -28.27
CA LEU A 243 -0.13 2.32 -26.82
C LEU A 243 1.00 3.08 -26.14
N LEU A 244 2.24 2.92 -26.62
CA LEU A 244 3.44 3.50 -26.05
C LEU A 244 3.73 4.91 -26.54
N HIS A 245 2.89 5.47 -27.42
CA HIS A 245 3.01 6.85 -27.84
C HIS A 245 2.84 7.77 -26.61
N PRO A 246 3.70 8.77 -26.35
CA PRO A 246 3.74 9.47 -25.07
C PRO A 246 2.41 10.06 -24.60
N GLU A 247 1.65 10.65 -25.52
CA GLU A 247 0.34 11.25 -25.19
C GLU A 247 -0.76 10.20 -24.99
N VAL A 248 -0.71 9.07 -25.71
CA VAL A 248 -1.66 7.96 -25.55
C VAL A 248 -1.38 7.22 -24.25
N LEU A 249 -0.10 6.93 -23.99
CA LEU A 249 0.36 6.24 -22.79
C LEU A 249 0.02 7.03 -21.52
N ALA A 250 0.18 8.35 -21.55
CA ALA A 250 -0.25 9.21 -20.43
C ALA A 250 -1.75 9.07 -20.15
N ALA A 251 -2.60 9.14 -21.18
CA ALA A 251 -4.04 8.99 -21.02
C ALA A 251 -4.42 7.58 -20.50
N VAL A 252 -3.74 6.53 -20.99
CA VAL A 252 -3.90 5.14 -20.54
C VAL A 252 -3.54 4.99 -19.07
N VAL A 253 -2.40 5.54 -18.65
CA VAL A 253 -1.94 5.50 -17.26
C VAL A 253 -2.92 6.23 -16.35
N GLU A 254 -3.36 7.43 -16.73
CA GLU A 254 -4.37 8.19 -15.97
C GLU A 254 -5.68 7.39 -15.83
N THR A 255 -6.12 6.72 -16.88
CA THR A 255 -7.31 5.86 -16.84
C THR A 255 -7.09 4.59 -16.00
N ASN A 256 -5.92 3.95 -16.08
CA ASN A 256 -5.57 2.80 -15.22
C ASN A 256 -5.59 3.18 -13.73
N LEU A 257 -5.04 4.35 -13.39
CA LEU A 257 -5.03 4.90 -12.04
C LEU A 257 -6.43 5.27 -11.56
N ALA A 258 -7.26 5.85 -12.42
CA ALA A 258 -8.66 6.13 -12.12
C ALA A 258 -9.44 4.83 -11.83
N ILE A 259 -9.25 3.77 -12.63
CA ILE A 259 -9.85 2.45 -12.38
C ILE A 259 -9.40 1.91 -11.03
N LYS A 260 -8.09 1.96 -10.75
CA LYS A 260 -7.52 1.52 -9.47
C LYS A 260 -8.12 2.26 -8.28
N ASN A 261 -8.23 3.58 -8.36
CA ASN A 261 -8.83 4.40 -7.30
C ASN A 261 -10.31 4.10 -7.13
N LYS A 262 -11.07 3.95 -8.22
CA LYS A 262 -12.50 3.63 -8.18
C LYS A 262 -12.74 2.27 -7.53
N VAL A 263 -11.96 1.26 -7.90
CA VAL A 263 -12.03 -0.08 -7.28
C VAL A 263 -11.68 0.00 -5.80
N ARG A 264 -10.60 0.70 -5.41
CA ARG A 264 -10.22 0.86 -4.00
C ARG A 264 -11.29 1.60 -3.18
N LEU A 265 -11.86 2.66 -3.73
CA LEU A 265 -12.90 3.45 -3.08
C LEU A 265 -14.16 2.61 -2.85
N ASN A 266 -14.66 1.96 -3.90
CA ASN A 266 -15.88 1.16 -3.79
C ASN A 266 -15.65 -0.08 -2.91
N PHE A 267 -14.45 -0.67 -2.93
CA PHE A 267 -14.09 -1.77 -2.05
C PHE A 267 -14.14 -1.33 -0.58
N ARG A 268 -13.54 -0.18 -0.24
CA ARG A 268 -13.61 0.39 1.13
C ARG A 268 -15.04 0.72 1.54
N ALA A 269 -15.82 1.32 0.66
CA ALA A 269 -17.22 1.62 0.92
C ALA A 269 -18.03 0.33 1.19
N GLU A 270 -17.74 -0.74 0.46
CA GLU A 270 -18.38 -2.05 0.68
C GLU A 270 -17.91 -2.69 1.99
N GLU A 271 -16.63 -2.59 2.35
CA GLU A 271 -16.16 -3.04 3.67
C GLU A 271 -16.87 -2.29 4.81
N GLU A 272 -16.98 -0.97 4.71
CA GLU A 272 -17.70 -0.13 5.69
C GLU A 272 -19.18 -0.49 5.77
N ARG A 273 -19.83 -0.71 4.60
CA ARG A 273 -21.24 -1.14 4.53
C ARG A 273 -21.44 -2.48 5.22
N ILE A 274 -20.60 -3.47 4.92
CA ILE A 274 -20.67 -4.81 5.52
C ILE A 274 -20.49 -4.71 7.04
N LEU A 275 -19.54 -3.91 7.53
CA LEU A 275 -19.35 -3.73 8.97
C LEU A 275 -20.56 -3.08 9.64
N SER A 276 -21.13 -2.04 9.02
CA SER A 276 -22.33 -1.36 9.55
C SER A 276 -23.55 -2.29 9.56
N GLU A 277 -23.79 -3.03 8.48
CA GLU A 277 -24.89 -3.99 8.39
C GLU A 277 -24.68 -5.17 9.37
N SER A 278 -23.43 -5.59 9.58
CA SER A 278 -23.09 -6.62 10.57
C SER A 278 -23.33 -6.16 12.01
N GLN A 279 -23.02 -4.91 12.34
CA GLN A 279 -23.34 -4.33 13.64
C GLN A 279 -24.86 -4.29 13.87
N LYS A 280 -25.63 -3.91 12.85
CA LYS A 280 -27.09 -3.89 12.90
C LYS A 280 -27.69 -5.29 13.10
N ILE A 281 -27.08 -6.33 12.52
CA ILE A 281 -27.46 -7.73 12.78
C ILE A 281 -27.28 -8.08 14.26
N LEU A 282 -26.15 -7.71 14.87
CA LEU A 282 -25.89 -7.97 16.30
C LEU A 282 -26.86 -7.19 17.21
N GLU A 283 -27.23 -5.96 16.84
CA GLU A 283 -28.24 -5.18 17.57
C GLU A 283 -29.64 -5.81 17.48
N LEU A 284 -30.04 -6.29 16.30
CA LEU A 284 -31.33 -6.95 16.09
C LEU A 284 -31.39 -8.32 16.77
N GLU A 285 -30.27 -9.05 16.81
CA GLU A 285 -30.15 -10.30 17.57
C GLU A 285 -30.48 -10.09 19.05
N ALA A 286 -29.99 -9.01 19.67
CA ALA A 286 -30.28 -8.70 21.06
C ALA A 286 -31.78 -8.49 21.35
N GLN A 287 -32.60 -8.24 20.32
CA GLN A 287 -34.03 -7.94 20.41
C GLN A 287 -34.94 -9.10 19.98
N VAL A 288 -34.38 -10.17 19.42
CA VAL A 288 -35.14 -11.27 18.82
C VAL A 288 -34.90 -12.58 19.58
N PRO A 289 -35.94 -13.35 19.93
CA PRO A 289 -35.77 -14.69 20.49
C PRO A 289 -35.05 -15.59 19.49
N VAL A 290 -33.84 -16.04 19.84
CA VAL A 290 -32.99 -16.86 18.96
C VAL A 290 -33.44 -18.33 19.03
N ASP A 291 -33.68 -18.95 17.87
CA ASP A 291 -33.90 -20.40 17.77
C ASP A 291 -32.55 -21.13 17.58
N LEU A 292 -32.47 -22.44 17.89
CA LEU A 292 -31.22 -23.22 17.85
C LEU A 292 -30.52 -23.20 16.48
N GLN A 293 -31.27 -22.99 15.39
CA GLN A 293 -30.71 -22.95 14.04
C GLN A 293 -30.13 -21.56 13.73
N LEU A 294 -30.84 -20.50 14.10
CA LEU A 294 -30.39 -19.11 13.98
C LEU A 294 -29.17 -18.84 14.87
N ASP A 295 -29.10 -19.44 16.06
CA ASP A 295 -27.94 -19.31 16.98
C ASP A 295 -26.65 -19.91 16.36
N GLN A 296 -26.76 -21.04 15.68
CA GLN A 296 -25.66 -21.66 14.94
C GLN A 296 -25.23 -20.81 13.74
N GLU A 297 -26.19 -20.30 12.97
CA GLU A 297 -25.94 -19.42 11.82
C GLU A 297 -25.24 -18.11 12.27
N LEU A 298 -25.68 -17.50 13.39
CA LEU A 298 -25.09 -16.29 13.97
C LEU A 298 -23.70 -16.54 14.58
N THR A 299 -23.46 -17.72 15.17
CA THR A 299 -22.13 -18.08 15.68
C THR A 299 -21.11 -18.20 14.55
N VAL A 300 -21.49 -18.85 13.43
CA VAL A 300 -20.64 -18.95 12.23
C VAL A 300 -20.40 -17.55 11.63
N PHE A 301 -21.43 -16.71 11.59
CA PHE A 301 -21.31 -15.33 11.13
C PHE A 301 -20.32 -14.51 11.99
N ARG A 302 -20.41 -14.56 13.33
CA ARG A 302 -19.49 -13.87 14.24
C ARG A 302 -18.03 -14.28 14.03
N GLN A 303 -17.76 -15.58 13.93
CA GLN A 303 -16.41 -16.08 13.68
C GLN A 303 -15.85 -15.55 12.35
N LYS A 304 -16.69 -15.49 11.30
CA LYS A 304 -16.29 -14.98 9.99
C LYS A 304 -16.12 -13.45 9.97
N LEU A 305 -16.93 -12.73 10.74
CA LEU A 305 -16.79 -11.29 10.94
C LEU A 305 -15.49 -10.95 11.70
N GLU A 306 -15.16 -11.69 12.77
CA GLU A 306 -13.90 -11.54 13.50
C GLU A 306 -12.68 -11.84 12.61
N GLU A 307 -12.75 -12.91 11.80
CA GLU A 307 -11.71 -13.23 10.81
C GLU A 307 -11.54 -12.10 9.78
N PHE A 308 -12.66 -11.53 9.31
CA PHE A 308 -12.68 -10.42 8.37
C PHE A 308 -12.09 -9.15 8.96
N GLU A 309 -12.52 -8.74 10.16
CA GLU A 309 -11.95 -7.58 10.86
C GLU A 309 -10.44 -7.73 11.09
N ARG A 310 -9.99 -8.93 11.47
CA ARG A 310 -8.55 -9.22 11.61
C ARG A 310 -7.81 -9.08 10.28
N LYS A 311 -8.40 -9.55 9.17
CA LYS A 311 -7.83 -9.38 7.82
C LYS A 311 -7.83 -7.92 7.37
N GLN A 312 -8.88 -7.16 7.70
CA GLN A 312 -8.96 -5.72 7.42
C GLN A 312 -7.89 -4.92 8.16
N ARG A 313 -7.67 -5.22 9.44
CA ARG A 313 -6.60 -4.61 10.24
C ARG A 313 -5.19 -4.90 9.71
N SER A 314 -5.04 -5.94 8.89
CA SER A 314 -3.77 -6.32 8.25
C SER A 314 -3.72 -6.00 6.75
N ASP A 315 -4.72 -5.26 6.22
CA ASP A 315 -4.86 -4.89 4.81
C ASP A 315 -4.82 -6.11 3.86
N ASN A 316 -5.32 -7.26 4.34
CA ASN A 316 -5.28 -8.57 3.67
C ASN A 316 -6.69 -9.14 3.39
N VAL A 317 -7.67 -8.26 3.18
CA VAL A 317 -9.04 -8.68 2.87
C VAL A 317 -9.12 -9.19 1.44
N LYS A 318 -9.66 -10.39 1.26
CA LYS A 318 -9.93 -10.95 -0.07
C LYS A 318 -11.37 -10.66 -0.49
N LEU A 319 -11.58 -10.51 -1.80
CA LEU A 319 -12.92 -10.40 -2.41
C LEU A 319 -13.86 -11.56 -2.01
N GLU A 320 -13.31 -12.76 -1.81
CA GLU A 320 -14.07 -13.93 -1.37
C GLU A 320 -14.64 -13.76 0.04
N ASP A 321 -13.89 -13.12 0.95
CA ASP A 321 -14.33 -12.86 2.32
C ASP A 321 -15.50 -11.86 2.34
N ILE A 322 -15.41 -10.83 1.50
CA ILE A 322 -16.47 -9.81 1.29
C ILE A 322 -17.72 -10.46 0.68
N ALA A 323 -17.57 -11.23 -0.39
CA ALA A 323 -18.71 -11.86 -1.06
C ALA A 323 -19.45 -12.86 -0.17
N PHE A 324 -18.73 -13.58 0.70
CA PHE A 324 -19.33 -14.46 1.70
C PHE A 324 -20.15 -13.67 2.73
N LEU A 325 -19.55 -12.63 3.32
CA LEU A 325 -20.23 -11.81 4.31
C LEU A 325 -21.44 -11.09 3.73
N ARG A 326 -21.33 -10.54 2.51
CA ARG A 326 -22.46 -9.90 1.80
C ARG A 326 -23.66 -10.84 1.68
N ARG A 327 -23.43 -12.10 1.27
CA ARG A 327 -24.52 -13.09 1.16
C ARG A 327 -25.14 -13.44 2.52
N GLN A 328 -24.33 -13.58 3.56
CA GLN A 328 -24.87 -13.87 4.90
C GLN A 328 -25.65 -12.69 5.46
N VAL A 329 -25.19 -11.46 5.24
CA VAL A 329 -25.91 -10.25 5.63
C VAL A 329 -27.24 -10.14 4.86
N GLU A 330 -27.23 -10.36 3.55
CA GLU A 330 -28.44 -10.36 2.70
C GLU A 330 -29.48 -11.40 3.15
N ASP A 331 -29.06 -12.56 3.69
CA ASP A 331 -29.98 -13.59 4.21
C ASP A 331 -30.47 -13.30 5.64
N LEU A 332 -29.58 -12.90 6.55
CA LEU A 332 -29.87 -12.77 7.98
C LEU A 332 -30.62 -11.47 8.32
N MET A 333 -30.27 -10.34 7.67
CA MET A 333 -30.92 -9.04 7.92
C MET A 333 -32.44 -9.07 7.76
N PRO A 334 -33.01 -9.58 6.65
CA PRO A 334 -34.47 -9.63 6.47
C PRO A 334 -35.16 -10.57 7.47
N ARG A 335 -34.51 -11.68 7.85
CA ARG A 335 -35.04 -12.67 8.78
C ARG A 335 -35.13 -12.12 10.21
N LEU A 336 -34.10 -11.39 10.64
CA LEU A 336 -34.05 -10.72 11.94
C LEU A 336 -34.99 -9.52 11.99
N ALA A 337 -35.01 -8.69 10.94
CA ALA A 337 -35.90 -7.53 10.87
C ALA A 337 -37.40 -7.90 10.87
N ARG A 338 -37.78 -9.05 10.29
CA ARG A 338 -39.16 -9.57 10.35
C ARG A 338 -39.55 -10.14 11.71
N ARG A 339 -38.59 -10.60 12.49
CA ARG A 339 -38.79 -11.15 13.84
C ARG A 339 -38.68 -10.10 14.94
N ALA A 340 -38.06 -8.95 14.65
CA ALA A 340 -38.06 -7.81 15.53
C ALA A 340 -39.50 -7.30 15.73
N PRO A 341 -39.98 -7.12 16.97
CA PRO A 341 -41.34 -6.66 17.21
C PRO A 341 -41.53 -5.24 16.65
N SER A 342 -42.49 -5.07 15.74
CA SER A 342 -42.98 -3.75 15.34
C SER A 342 -43.82 -3.18 16.48
N GLY A 343 -43.32 -2.18 17.21
CA GLY A 343 -44.10 -1.51 18.26
C GLY A 343 -43.46 -0.20 18.77
N PRO A 344 -44.21 0.91 18.83
CA PRO A 344 -43.72 2.22 19.27
C PRO A 344 -43.82 2.38 20.80
N HIS A 345 -42.83 3.01 21.44
CA HIS A 345 -43.04 3.98 22.51
C HIS A 345 -41.74 4.70 22.84
N LEU A 346 -41.61 5.90 22.27
CA LEU A 346 -40.85 6.98 22.89
C LEU A 346 -41.49 7.26 24.25
N VAL A 347 -40.81 6.88 25.34
CA VAL A 347 -41.11 7.43 26.66
C VAL A 347 -40.39 8.77 26.73
N SER A 348 -41.16 9.85 26.71
CA SER A 348 -40.67 11.19 27.00
C SER A 348 -40.23 11.26 28.47
N PRO A 349 -39.04 11.79 28.79
CA PRO A 349 -38.68 12.07 30.17
C PRO A 349 -39.24 13.45 30.53
N SER A 350 -40.49 13.49 30.97
CA SER A 350 -40.99 14.54 31.86
C SER A 350 -41.42 13.87 33.15
N ASP A 351 -41.06 14.49 34.27
CA ASP A 351 -41.45 14.19 35.64
C ASP A 351 -40.49 13.28 36.42
N LEU A 352 -39.30 13.80 36.71
CA LEU A 352 -38.75 13.78 38.06
C LEU A 352 -38.18 15.17 38.39
N ALA A 353 -38.83 15.85 39.34
CA ALA A 353 -38.44 17.12 39.93
C ALA A 353 -37.34 16.90 41.01
N PRO A 354 -36.71 17.99 41.50
CA PRO A 354 -35.28 18.06 41.79
C PRO A 354 -34.91 17.56 43.18
N GLU A 355 -33.75 16.90 43.30
CA GLU A 355 -32.98 16.90 44.54
C GLU A 355 -31.68 17.69 44.33
N GLU A 356 -31.59 18.80 45.06
CA GLU A 356 -30.38 19.57 45.27
C GLU A 356 -29.39 18.79 46.14
N GLY A 357 -28.11 18.83 45.77
CA GLY A 357 -27.01 18.69 46.72
C GLY A 357 -26.16 17.42 46.61
N ALA A 358 -25.18 17.43 45.71
CA ALA A 358 -23.85 16.82 45.91
C ALA A 358 -22.96 17.38 44.79
N ALA A 359 -22.14 18.37 45.11
CA ALA A 359 -20.72 18.16 45.41
C ALA A 359 -19.94 17.77 44.16
N GLU A 360 -19.02 18.65 43.78
CA GLU A 360 -17.86 18.37 42.95
C GLU A 360 -17.35 16.94 43.22
N GLU A 361 -17.64 15.99 42.32
CA GLU A 361 -16.95 14.72 42.31
C GLU A 361 -15.54 15.01 41.79
N SER A 362 -14.69 15.43 42.72
CA SER A 362 -13.25 15.30 42.63
C SER A 362 -12.94 13.88 42.16
N VAL A 363 -12.35 13.79 40.97
CA VAL A 363 -11.80 12.56 40.42
C VAL A 363 -10.72 12.04 41.37
N GLY A 364 -11.07 11.07 42.22
CA GLY A 364 -10.15 10.30 43.04
C GLY A 364 -10.74 8.89 43.17
N PRO A 365 -10.26 7.93 42.37
CA PRO A 365 -9.01 7.19 42.64
C PRO A 365 -8.13 6.98 41.38
N SER A 366 -8.35 7.75 40.33
CA SER A 366 -7.61 7.64 39.05
C SER A 366 -6.14 8.09 39.16
N ASP A 367 -5.85 9.00 40.10
CA ASP A 367 -4.56 9.66 40.25
C ASP A 367 -3.46 8.70 40.74
N GLU A 368 -3.74 7.83 41.72
CA GLU A 368 -2.75 6.83 42.19
C GLU A 368 -2.41 5.77 41.14
N LEU A 369 -3.40 5.35 40.33
CA LEU A 369 -3.24 4.24 39.37
C LEU A 369 -2.38 4.60 38.15
N LEU A 370 -2.35 5.87 37.78
CA LEU A 370 -1.63 6.38 36.60
C LEU A 370 -0.41 7.23 36.95
N SER A 371 -0.27 7.68 38.20
CA SER A 371 0.79 8.61 38.65
C SER A 371 2.22 8.22 38.22
N GLU A 372 2.56 6.93 38.25
CA GLU A 372 3.90 6.44 37.89
C GLU A 372 4.15 6.59 36.38
N HIS A 373 3.24 6.08 35.54
CA HIS A 373 3.32 6.18 34.08
C HIS A 373 3.17 7.62 33.59
N TYR A 374 2.36 8.42 34.28
CA TYR A 374 2.22 9.85 33.99
C TYR A 374 3.52 10.60 34.25
N ARG A 375 4.17 10.34 35.40
CA ARG A 375 5.49 10.90 35.69
C ARG A 375 6.53 10.46 34.67
N GLN A 376 6.52 9.20 34.26
CA GLN A 376 7.40 8.69 33.21
C GLN A 376 7.24 9.45 31.88
N VAL A 377 6.00 9.76 31.47
CA VAL A 377 5.72 10.55 30.26
C VAL A 377 6.22 11.98 30.41
N VAL A 378 5.92 12.63 31.55
CA VAL A 378 6.32 14.02 31.83
C VAL A 378 7.84 14.16 31.91
N ASP A 379 8.52 13.27 32.61
CA ASP A 379 9.98 13.31 32.77
C ASP A 379 10.69 13.09 31.43
N ALA A 380 10.22 12.13 30.62
CA ALA A 380 10.78 11.86 29.30
C ALA A 380 10.61 13.05 28.34
N LEU A 381 9.46 13.76 28.40
CA LEU A 381 9.23 14.93 27.56
C LEU A 381 9.91 16.19 28.11
N GLY A 382 10.10 16.30 29.42
CA GLY A 382 10.80 17.41 30.06
C GLY A 382 12.28 17.53 29.67
N GLY A 383 12.91 16.43 29.25
CA GLY A 383 14.27 16.41 28.71
C GLY A 383 14.41 16.81 27.24
N THR A 384 13.29 17.01 26.52
CA THR A 384 13.32 17.20 25.06
C THR A 384 13.45 18.68 24.65
N ASP A 385 14.00 18.91 23.47
CA ASP A 385 14.09 20.26 22.90
C ASP A 385 12.70 20.80 22.51
N ASN A 386 12.30 21.91 23.15
CA ASN A 386 11.02 22.58 22.92
C ASN A 386 10.90 23.24 21.54
N LEU A 387 12.02 23.51 20.86
CA LEU A 387 12.05 24.10 19.52
C LEU A 387 11.88 23.05 18.41
N SER A 388 12.18 21.79 18.71
CA SER A 388 12.02 20.67 17.77
C SER A 388 10.55 20.41 17.46
N THR A 389 10.25 19.93 16.25
CA THR A 389 8.84 19.62 15.89
C THR A 389 8.31 18.43 16.70
N PRO A 390 7.02 18.38 17.06
CA PRO A 390 6.45 17.25 17.81
C PRO A 390 6.65 15.89 17.14
N ARG A 391 6.68 15.84 15.80
CA ARG A 391 7.01 14.62 15.04
C ARG A 391 8.46 14.18 15.21
N ALA A 392 9.40 15.12 15.28
CA ALA A 392 10.81 14.80 15.52
C ALA A 392 11.02 14.30 16.95
N VAL A 393 10.35 14.92 17.94
CA VAL A 393 10.42 14.50 19.35
C VAL A 393 9.84 13.09 19.55
N ALA A 394 8.76 12.73 18.85
CA ALA A 394 8.20 11.37 18.90
C ALA A 394 9.19 10.28 18.41
N LEU A 395 10.17 10.66 17.58
CA LEU A 395 11.21 9.79 17.05
C LEU A 395 12.52 9.84 17.86
N ASP A 396 12.59 10.71 18.87
CA ASP A 396 13.77 10.81 19.73
C ASP A 396 13.94 9.54 20.56
N ARG A 397 15.18 9.09 20.76
CA ARG A 397 15.50 7.82 21.42
C ARG A 397 14.91 7.73 22.82
N GLU A 398 14.87 8.85 23.54
CA GLU A 398 14.34 8.94 24.90
C GLU A 398 12.81 8.87 24.95
N VAL A 399 12.10 9.21 23.87
CA VAL A 399 10.63 9.25 23.83
C VAL A 399 10.03 8.10 23.02
N TYR A 400 10.79 7.57 22.04
CA TYR A 400 10.32 6.59 21.07
C TYR A 400 9.74 5.32 21.72
N HIS A 401 10.32 4.88 22.84
CA HIS A 401 9.86 3.72 23.58
C HIS A 401 8.46 3.90 24.19
N LEU A 402 8.04 5.15 24.45
CA LEU A 402 6.73 5.49 24.98
C LEU A 402 5.63 5.50 23.90
N ARG A 403 6.01 5.46 22.61
CA ARG A 403 5.08 5.42 21.46
C ARG A 403 4.03 6.55 21.49
N LEU A 404 4.46 7.74 21.92
CA LEU A 404 3.64 8.95 21.95
C LEU A 404 3.40 9.48 20.53
N GLU A 405 2.22 10.04 20.33
CA GLU A 405 1.85 10.71 19.09
C GLU A 405 2.20 12.20 19.14
N PRO A 406 2.40 12.86 17.98
CA PRO A 406 2.70 14.29 17.92
C PRO A 406 1.70 15.16 18.68
N ARG A 407 0.41 14.78 18.70
CA ARG A 407 -0.65 15.51 19.41
C ARG A 407 -0.49 15.45 20.94
N GLU A 408 0.05 14.36 21.48
CA GLU A 408 0.28 14.18 22.93
C GLU A 408 1.52 14.98 23.38
N ILE A 409 2.52 15.10 22.50
CA ILE A 409 3.68 15.98 22.74
C ILE A 409 3.25 17.45 22.71
N VAL A 410 2.32 17.81 21.81
CA VAL A 410 1.68 19.15 21.83
C VAL A 410 0.91 19.37 23.13
N ALA A 411 0.19 18.36 23.63
CA ALA A 411 -0.53 18.44 24.91
C ALA A 411 0.42 18.75 26.07
N PHE A 412 1.55 18.03 26.15
CA PHE A 412 2.60 18.31 27.14
C PHE A 412 3.12 19.73 27.06
N ARG A 413 3.47 20.20 25.86
CA ARG A 413 3.98 21.57 25.69
C ARG A 413 2.96 22.62 26.11
N ARG A 414 1.69 22.40 25.78
CA ARG A 414 0.56 23.25 26.14
C ARG A 414 0.20 23.24 27.62
N LEU A 415 0.68 22.26 28.39
CA LEU A 415 0.50 22.21 29.84
C LEU A 415 1.70 22.76 30.61
N HIS A 416 2.91 22.43 30.17
CA HIS A 416 4.12 22.60 30.99
C HIS A 416 5.15 23.60 30.44
N VAL A 417 5.08 23.95 29.16
CA VAL A 417 6.10 24.79 28.50
C VAL A 417 5.52 26.15 28.12
N THR A 418 4.44 26.13 27.35
CA THR A 418 3.69 27.31 26.89
C THR A 418 2.21 27.06 27.19
N PRO A 419 1.74 27.39 28.41
CA PRO A 419 0.36 27.15 28.82
C PRO A 419 -0.66 27.79 27.86
N GLU A 420 -1.30 26.98 27.02
CA GLU A 420 -2.23 27.42 25.97
C GLU A 420 -3.32 26.36 25.73
N GLY A 421 -4.58 26.78 25.58
CA GLY A 421 -5.70 25.89 25.29
C GLY A 421 -6.41 25.36 26.54
N ASP A 422 -7.19 24.29 26.35
CA ASP A 422 -7.96 23.66 27.43
C ASP A 422 -7.09 22.68 28.23
N ALA A 423 -6.65 23.11 29.41
CA ALA A 423 -5.82 22.31 30.30
C ALA A 423 -6.46 20.96 30.69
N ALA A 424 -7.80 20.88 30.75
CA ALA A 424 -8.48 19.63 31.07
C ALA A 424 -8.38 18.61 29.92
N LEU A 425 -8.50 19.08 28.67
CA LEU A 425 -8.27 18.27 27.48
C LEU A 425 -6.82 17.82 27.40
N GLU A 426 -5.88 18.76 27.55
CA GLU A 426 -4.46 18.42 27.42
C GLU A 426 -4.01 17.44 28.52
N SER A 427 -4.51 17.57 29.76
CA SER A 427 -4.21 16.61 30.84
C SER A 427 -4.77 15.23 30.53
N PHE A 428 -6.01 15.19 30.06
CA PHE A 428 -6.67 13.95 29.65
C PHE A 428 -5.89 13.20 28.57
N LEU A 429 -5.29 13.90 27.59
CA LEU A 429 -4.49 13.26 26.55
C LEU A 429 -3.21 12.62 27.10
N LEU A 430 -2.54 13.26 28.06
CA LEU A 430 -1.36 12.69 28.71
C LEU A 430 -1.73 11.52 29.63
N GLU A 431 -2.85 11.62 30.35
CA GLU A 431 -3.38 10.53 31.17
C GLU A 431 -3.74 9.32 30.30
N ALA A 432 -4.36 9.54 29.12
CA ALA A 432 -4.67 8.50 28.16
C ALA A 432 -3.41 7.81 27.61
N ALA A 433 -2.35 8.58 27.32
CA ALA A 433 -1.06 8.03 26.92
C ALA A 433 -0.44 7.16 28.03
N SER A 434 -0.53 7.63 29.27
CA SER A 434 -0.02 6.93 30.46
C SER A 434 -0.79 5.62 30.70
N LEU A 435 -2.11 5.64 30.50
CA LEU A 435 -2.96 4.46 30.58
C LEU A 435 -2.57 3.42 29.51
N ARG A 436 -2.23 3.84 28.29
CA ARG A 436 -1.71 2.92 27.25
C ARG A 436 -0.41 2.25 27.66
N LEU A 437 0.52 2.98 28.27
CA LEU A 437 1.78 2.40 28.77
C LEU A 437 1.51 1.34 29.84
N LYS A 438 0.67 1.67 30.82
CA LYS A 438 0.24 0.76 31.87
C LYS A 438 -0.41 -0.51 31.32
N MET A 439 -1.32 -0.37 30.36
CA MET A 439 -2.00 -1.50 29.72
C MET A 439 -1.01 -2.45 29.03
N ASN A 440 -0.04 -1.90 28.29
CA ASN A 440 0.98 -2.70 27.61
C ASN A 440 1.91 -3.42 28.61
N GLU A 441 2.30 -2.78 29.71
CA GLU A 441 3.12 -3.39 30.75
C GLU A 441 2.36 -4.50 31.51
N GLU A 442 1.08 -4.28 31.84
CA GLU A 442 0.23 -5.30 32.46
C GLU A 442 -0.04 -6.48 31.52
N ALA A 443 -0.25 -6.22 30.23
CA ALA A 443 -0.39 -7.28 29.23
C ALA A 443 0.88 -8.13 29.13
N ALA A 444 2.06 -7.50 29.06
CA ALA A 444 3.33 -8.21 29.02
C ALA A 444 3.56 -9.09 30.26
N ARG A 445 3.27 -8.55 31.45
CA ARG A 445 3.36 -9.31 32.72
C ARG A 445 2.40 -10.49 32.77
N ILE A 446 1.16 -10.33 32.28
CA ILE A 446 0.19 -11.42 32.23
C ILE A 446 0.65 -12.51 31.25
N THR A 447 1.18 -12.13 30.08
CA THR A 447 1.70 -13.10 29.11
C THR A 447 2.88 -13.90 29.69
N GLU A 448 3.83 -13.24 30.34
CA GLU A 448 4.98 -13.90 30.99
C GLU A 448 4.54 -14.91 32.06
N ILE A 449 3.58 -14.54 32.91
CA ILE A 449 3.03 -15.44 33.94
C ILE A 449 2.31 -16.64 33.33
N LEU A 450 1.51 -16.42 32.27
CA LEU A 450 0.78 -17.47 31.57
C LEU A 450 1.72 -18.47 30.86
N ASP A 451 2.89 -18.02 30.41
CA ASP A 451 3.90 -18.86 29.77
C ASP A 451 4.71 -19.69 30.79
N GLU A 452 4.93 -19.17 32.01
CA GLU A 452 5.80 -19.82 33.01
C GLU A 452 5.06 -20.72 34.01
N THR A 453 3.77 -20.46 34.32
CA THR A 453 3.03 -21.24 35.32
C THR A 453 1.53 -21.30 35.03
N ALA A 454 0.91 -22.48 35.22
CA ALA A 454 -0.54 -22.66 35.17
C ALA A 454 -1.23 -22.03 36.42
N VAL A 455 -1.11 -20.71 36.57
CA VAL A 455 -1.62 -19.95 37.71
C VAL A 455 -3.11 -19.72 37.56
N THR A 456 -3.85 -19.92 38.64
CA THR A 456 -5.26 -19.56 38.74
C THR A 456 -5.44 -18.04 38.63
N ARG A 457 -6.51 -17.60 37.97
CA ARG A 457 -6.79 -16.20 37.60
C ARG A 457 -7.06 -15.24 38.78
N ASP A 458 -6.81 -15.70 40.01
CA ASP A 458 -6.96 -14.96 41.25
C ASP A 458 -5.66 -14.24 41.68
N SER A 459 -4.63 -14.26 40.82
CA SER A 459 -3.39 -13.50 41.05
C SER A 459 -3.66 -11.98 41.07
N PRO A 460 -3.00 -11.22 41.97
CA PRO A 460 -3.16 -9.76 42.08
C PRO A 460 -2.81 -8.99 40.80
N VAL A 461 -2.16 -9.63 39.82
CA VAL A 461 -1.90 -9.06 38.49
C VAL A 461 -3.20 -8.97 37.66
N PHE A 462 -4.06 -9.99 37.70
CA PHE A 462 -5.33 -9.98 36.96
C PHE A 462 -6.35 -9.01 37.57
N GLU A 463 -6.41 -8.90 38.90
CA GLU A 463 -7.26 -7.90 39.57
C GLU A 463 -6.86 -6.46 39.24
N ARG A 464 -5.54 -6.18 39.20
CA ARG A 464 -5.05 -4.87 38.73
C ARG A 464 -5.41 -4.61 37.27
N ALA A 465 -5.22 -5.60 36.40
CA ALA A 465 -5.59 -5.48 34.99
C ALA A 465 -7.11 -5.30 34.78
N ARG A 466 -7.98 -5.91 35.59
CA ARG A 466 -9.44 -5.64 35.58
C ARG A 466 -9.76 -4.19 35.96
N ARG A 467 -9.03 -3.59 36.89
CA ARG A 467 -9.20 -2.17 37.24
C ARG A 467 -8.72 -1.27 36.12
N THR A 468 -7.58 -1.58 35.51
CA THR A 468 -7.03 -0.84 34.36
C THR A 468 -7.96 -0.91 33.15
N THR A 469 -8.61 -2.05 32.88
CA THR A 469 -9.59 -2.16 31.78
C THR A 469 -10.86 -1.36 32.06
N LYS A 470 -11.40 -1.38 33.29
CA LYS A 470 -12.53 -0.49 33.66
C LYS A 470 -12.20 0.99 33.45
N LEU A 471 -10.99 1.41 33.83
CA LEU A 471 -10.52 2.78 33.59
C LEU A 471 -10.39 3.06 32.08
N GLY A 472 -9.89 2.08 31.31
CA GLY A 472 -9.86 2.11 29.85
C GLY A 472 -11.22 2.42 29.21
N ASP A 473 -12.27 1.74 29.65
CA ASP A 473 -13.63 1.94 29.12
C ASP A 473 -14.11 3.38 29.35
N THR A 474 -13.87 3.93 30.55
CA THR A 474 -14.20 5.32 30.88
C THR A 474 -13.49 6.32 29.95
N TYR A 475 -12.20 6.08 29.65
CA TYR A 475 -11.43 6.94 28.76
C TYR A 475 -11.88 6.82 27.31
N VAL A 476 -12.22 5.62 26.84
CA VAL A 476 -12.75 5.39 25.48
C VAL A 476 -14.07 6.11 25.26
N GLN A 477 -14.95 6.11 26.27
CA GLN A 477 -16.21 6.86 26.26
C GLN A 477 -15.95 8.38 26.25
N ARG A 478 -15.04 8.86 27.10
CA ARG A 478 -14.68 10.29 27.16
C ARG A 478 -14.08 10.80 25.85
N PHE A 479 -13.26 10.00 25.16
CA PHE A 479 -12.81 10.33 23.81
C PHE A 479 -13.97 10.49 22.81
N GLY A 480 -15.01 9.66 22.92
CA GLY A 480 -16.21 9.78 22.08
C GLY A 480 -16.88 11.14 22.22
N VAL A 481 -17.09 11.59 23.46
CA VAL A 481 -17.67 12.90 23.77
C VAL A 481 -16.81 14.03 23.20
N LEU A 482 -15.49 14.00 23.42
CA LEU A 482 -14.56 15.04 22.94
C LEU A 482 -14.51 15.11 21.40
N ILE A 483 -14.63 13.98 20.70
CA ILE A 483 -14.68 13.94 19.24
C ILE A 483 -15.98 14.59 18.73
N GLU A 484 -17.12 14.25 19.34
CA GLU A 484 -18.41 14.85 18.99
C GLU A 484 -18.43 16.36 19.25
N GLU A 485 -17.80 16.83 20.34
CA GLU A 485 -17.62 18.24 20.63
C GLU A 485 -16.73 18.93 19.59
N ALA A 486 -15.60 18.34 19.22
CA ALA A 486 -14.72 18.88 18.19
C ALA A 486 -15.40 18.96 16.81
N VAL A 487 -16.18 17.94 16.44
CA VAL A 487 -16.99 17.94 15.20
C VAL A 487 -18.06 19.03 15.24
N ARG A 488 -18.78 19.18 16.36
CA ARG A 488 -19.79 20.24 16.53
C ARG A 488 -19.17 21.64 16.47
N ALA A 489 -17.95 21.79 16.96
CA ALA A 489 -17.20 23.05 16.89
C ALA A 489 -16.54 23.30 15.52
N GLY A 490 -16.68 22.39 14.54
CA GLY A 490 -16.05 22.51 13.22
C GLY A 490 -14.53 22.29 13.21
N LEU A 491 -13.96 21.76 14.31
CA LEU A 491 -12.54 21.48 14.47
C LEU A 491 -12.19 20.09 13.93
N PHE A 492 -12.40 19.86 12.63
CA PHE A 492 -12.24 18.53 12.02
C PHE A 492 -10.84 17.93 12.13
N ALA A 493 -9.80 18.77 12.08
CA ALA A 493 -8.41 18.32 12.27
C ALA A 493 -8.18 17.81 13.69
N GLU A 494 -8.76 18.48 14.70
CA GLU A 494 -8.68 18.05 16.10
C GLU A 494 -9.49 16.76 16.31
N ALA A 495 -10.70 16.68 15.76
CA ALA A 495 -11.53 15.47 15.79
C ALA A 495 -10.79 14.25 15.19
N GLN A 496 -10.08 14.44 14.07
CA GLN A 496 -9.27 13.37 13.47
C GLN A 496 -8.11 12.95 14.38
N GLN A 497 -7.40 13.89 15.01
CA GLN A 497 -6.34 13.56 15.96
C GLN A 497 -6.88 12.81 17.18
N LEU A 498 -7.98 13.27 17.76
CA LEU A 498 -8.65 12.61 18.88
C LEU A 498 -9.11 11.19 18.52
N GLN A 499 -9.66 10.99 17.31
CA GLN A 499 -10.05 9.66 16.83
C GLN A 499 -8.83 8.74 16.66
N LEU A 500 -7.69 9.23 16.19
CA LEU A 500 -6.46 8.43 16.12
C LEU A 500 -5.98 8.01 17.51
N LEU A 501 -5.98 8.92 18.49
CA LEU A 501 -5.60 8.62 19.87
C LEU A 501 -6.57 7.62 20.52
N ARG A 502 -7.88 7.78 20.30
CA ARG A 502 -8.92 6.84 20.73
C ARG A 502 -8.68 5.44 20.17
N MET A 503 -8.39 5.31 18.87
CA MET A 503 -8.12 4.01 18.24
C MET A 503 -6.88 3.32 18.82
N ARG A 504 -5.83 4.08 19.17
CA ARG A 504 -4.64 3.54 19.84
C ARG A 504 -4.96 3.05 21.24
N LEU A 505 -5.74 3.82 22.00
CA LEU A 505 -6.18 3.41 23.33
C LEU A 505 -7.04 2.14 23.25
N ILE A 506 -8.00 2.07 22.32
CA ILE A 506 -8.83 0.88 22.08
C ILE A 506 -7.96 -0.34 21.76
N ARG A 507 -6.94 -0.20 20.91
CA ARG A 507 -6.04 -1.32 20.57
C ARG A 507 -5.36 -1.90 21.81
N ASP A 508 -4.75 -1.04 22.64
CA ASP A 508 -4.00 -1.48 23.82
C ASP A 508 -4.94 -1.98 24.93
N TYR A 509 -6.12 -1.33 25.08
CA TYR A 509 -7.22 -1.76 25.93
C TYR A 509 -7.75 -3.16 25.56
N SER A 510 -8.09 -3.39 24.29
CA SER A 510 -8.60 -4.68 23.82
C SER A 510 -7.58 -5.80 24.02
N GLY A 511 -6.29 -5.51 23.85
CA GLY A 511 -5.22 -6.46 24.13
C GLY A 511 -5.23 -6.94 25.59
N LEU A 512 -5.26 -6.00 26.54
CA LEU A 512 -5.35 -6.33 27.96
C LEU A 512 -6.68 -6.99 28.33
N TRP A 513 -7.79 -6.49 27.79
CA TRP A 513 -9.13 -7.01 28.07
C TRP A 513 -9.28 -8.48 27.66
N LEU A 514 -8.73 -8.87 26.50
CA LEU A 514 -8.73 -10.26 26.05
C LEU A 514 -7.95 -11.18 26.98
N LEU A 515 -6.78 -10.74 27.46
CA LEU A 515 -5.96 -11.52 28.39
C LEU A 515 -6.67 -11.74 29.74
N VAL A 516 -7.44 -10.74 30.19
CA VAL A 516 -8.17 -10.78 31.45
C VAL A 516 -9.48 -11.59 31.36
N ASN A 517 -10.17 -11.56 30.22
CA ASN A 517 -11.53 -12.09 30.07
C ASN A 517 -11.69 -13.34 29.18
N ARG A 518 -10.65 -13.81 28.50
CA ARG A 518 -10.70 -15.08 27.71
C ARG A 518 -11.20 -16.22 28.61
N PRO A 519 -12.14 -17.10 28.24
CA PRO A 519 -12.49 -18.25 29.09
C PRO A 519 -11.29 -19.22 29.24
N ALA A 520 -11.12 -19.84 30.41
CA ALA A 520 -10.16 -20.92 30.54
C ALA A 520 -10.66 -22.08 29.68
N MET A 521 -9.88 -22.54 28.71
CA MET A 521 -10.21 -23.80 28.03
C MET A 521 -10.12 -24.90 29.08
N SER A 522 -11.28 -25.42 29.51
CA SER A 522 -11.40 -26.67 30.27
C SER A 522 -11.22 -27.86 29.34
#